data_AF-A0A8X7TM43-F1
#
_entry.id   AF-A0A8X7TM43-F1
#
_cell.length_a   1.000
_cell.length_b   1.000
_cell.length_c   1.000
_cell.angle_alpha   90.00
_cell.angle_beta   90.00
_cell.angle_gamma   90.00
#
_symmetry.space_group_name_H-M   'P 1'
#
loop_
_entity.id
_entity.type
_entity.pdbx_description
1 polymer ?
#
loop_
_entity_poly.entity_id
_entity_poly.type
_entity_poly.pdbx_seq_one_letter_code
_entity_poly.pdbx_strand_id
1 'polypeptide(L)'
;MEPVAAMLPYLTKKVCPADAVGEHQLVPFHVERVAGLYENRRSGDCGPVAIKFLEMHSTGNEQPTMASLTDDLVDIFRKQYGMEIYKDWVVPLYL
;
A
#
# COMPACT_ATOMS: atom_id res chain seq x y z
N MET A 1 -1.38 -11.84 -9.85
CA MET A 1 -0.23 -11.63 -8.94
C MET A 1 0.98 -12.45 -9.30
N GLU A 2 0.82 -13.65 -9.88
CA GLU A 2 1.93 -14.52 -10.29
C GLU A 2 3.03 -13.82 -11.12
N PRO A 3 2.74 -12.96 -12.13
CA PRO A 3 3.82 -12.23 -12.81
C PRO A 3 4.64 -11.31 -11.90
N VAL A 4 3.98 -10.65 -10.94
CA VAL A 4 4.64 -9.77 -9.97
C VAL A 4 5.51 -10.60 -9.02
N ALA A 5 4.97 -11.72 -8.52
CA ALA A 5 5.67 -12.66 -7.65
C ALA A 5 6.94 -13.23 -8.29
N ALA A 6 6.89 -13.50 -9.60
CA ALA A 6 8.02 -13.97 -10.38
C ALA A 6 9.05 -12.87 -10.68
N MET A 7 8.63 -11.61 -10.80
CA MET A 7 9.54 -10.48 -11.10
C MET A 7 10.25 -9.90 -9.86
N LEU A 8 9.62 -9.93 -8.69
CA LEU A 8 10.19 -9.36 -7.45
C LEU A 8 11.61 -9.86 -7.12
N PRO A 9 11.95 -11.15 -7.29
CA PRO A 9 13.32 -11.64 -7.03
C PRO A 9 14.39 -11.02 -7.93
N TYR A 10 14.03 -10.67 -9.17
CA TYR A 10 14.94 -9.98 -10.08
C TYR A 10 15.19 -8.55 -9.63
N LEU A 11 14.15 -7.89 -9.09
CA LEU A 11 14.27 -6.57 -8.50
C LEU A 11 15.12 -6.62 -7.23
N THR A 12 14.88 -7.55 -6.31
CA THR A 12 15.68 -7.69 -5.08
C THR A 12 17.14 -7.97 -5.39
N LYS A 13 17.44 -8.86 -6.34
CA LYS A 13 18.82 -9.09 -6.80
C LYS A 13 19.49 -7.83 -7.35
N LYS A 14 18.74 -6.94 -7.99
CA LYS A 14 19.27 -5.71 -8.58
C LYS A 14 19.53 -4.62 -7.54
N VAL A 15 18.69 -4.53 -6.49
CA VAL A 15 18.70 -3.40 -5.54
C VAL A 15 19.32 -3.74 -4.18
N CYS A 16 19.42 -5.02 -3.82
CA CYS A 16 19.98 -5.46 -2.56
C CYS A 16 21.42 -5.97 -2.74
N PRO A 17 22.29 -5.83 -1.71
CA PRO A 17 23.60 -6.48 -1.66
C PRO A 17 23.52 -8.00 -1.83
N ALA A 18 24.55 -8.61 -2.43
CA ALA A 18 24.55 -10.04 -2.75
C ALA A 18 24.46 -10.95 -1.51
N ASP A 19 25.07 -10.52 -0.40
CA ASP A 19 25.01 -11.15 0.92
C ASP A 19 23.61 -11.09 1.56
N ALA A 20 22.82 -10.06 1.23
CA ALA A 20 21.45 -9.92 1.75
C ALA A 20 20.43 -10.83 1.03
N VAL A 21 20.67 -11.18 -0.24
CA VAL A 21 19.77 -12.06 -1.03
C VAL A 21 20.17 -13.53 -0.92
N GLY A 22 21.46 -13.81 -0.69
CA GLY A 22 21.97 -15.15 -0.40
C GLY A 22 21.68 -16.17 -1.52
N GLU A 23 21.34 -17.39 -1.13
CA GLU A 23 21.06 -18.52 -2.03
C GLU A 23 19.64 -18.50 -2.63
N HIS A 24 18.74 -17.66 -2.09
CA HIS A 24 17.36 -17.53 -2.56
C HIS A 24 17.22 -16.58 -3.76
N GLN A 25 18.33 -16.24 -4.42
CA GLN A 25 18.32 -15.42 -5.63
C GLN A 25 17.41 -16.07 -6.67
N LEU A 26 16.40 -15.31 -7.11
CA LEU A 26 15.46 -15.69 -8.16
C LEU A 26 14.36 -16.70 -7.79
N VAL A 27 14.24 -17.09 -6.52
CA VAL A 27 13.09 -17.89 -6.05
C VAL A 27 11.84 -16.99 -6.05
N PRO A 28 10.75 -17.35 -6.75
CA PRO A 28 9.52 -16.56 -6.77
C PRO A 28 8.96 -16.32 -5.36
N PHE A 29 8.43 -15.11 -5.15
CA PHE A 29 7.77 -14.79 -3.88
C PHE A 29 6.49 -15.62 -3.73
N HIS A 30 6.20 -16.03 -2.50
CA HIS A 30 4.88 -16.56 -2.17
C HIS A 30 3.86 -15.43 -2.13
N VAL A 31 2.69 -15.64 -2.72
CA VAL A 31 1.58 -14.70 -2.66
C VAL A 31 0.35 -15.42 -2.17
N GLU A 32 -0.18 -14.93 -1.06
CA GLU A 32 -1.44 -15.37 -0.48
C GLU A 32 -2.41 -14.20 -0.46
N ARG A 33 -3.67 -14.45 -0.85
CA ARG A 33 -4.73 -13.46 -0.69
C ARG A 33 -5.25 -13.55 0.75
N VAL A 34 -5.05 -12.47 1.50
CA VAL A 34 -5.64 -12.35 2.84
C VAL A 34 -7.16 -12.20 2.70
N ALA A 35 -7.90 -13.14 3.26
CA ALA A 35 -9.36 -13.13 3.26
C ALA A 35 -9.92 -12.19 4.35
N GLY A 36 -11.14 -11.69 4.16
CA GLY A 36 -11.83 -10.87 5.16
C GLY A 36 -11.36 -9.42 5.26
N LEU A 37 -10.46 -8.97 4.37
CA LEU A 37 -10.12 -7.56 4.25
C LEU A 37 -11.21 -6.79 3.49
N TYR A 38 -11.25 -5.47 3.68
CA TYR A 38 -12.09 -4.60 2.87
C TYR A 38 -11.80 -4.77 1.38
N GLU A 39 -12.86 -4.92 0.60
CA GLU A 39 -12.80 -5.01 -0.86
C GLU A 39 -13.40 -3.76 -1.48
N ASN A 40 -12.57 -2.97 -2.14
CA ASN A 40 -13.07 -1.83 -2.90
C ASN A 40 -13.93 -2.30 -4.09
N ARG A 41 -15.22 -1.97 -4.07
CA ARG A 41 -16.18 -2.21 -5.16
C ARG A 41 -16.53 -0.95 -5.95
N ARG A 42 -15.98 0.21 -5.56
CA ARG A 42 -16.22 1.52 -6.17
C ARG A 42 -15.08 1.89 -7.13
N SER A 43 -15.43 2.57 -8.21
CA SER A 43 -14.44 3.12 -9.13
C SER A 43 -13.70 4.30 -8.49
N GLY A 44 -12.39 4.40 -8.70
CA GLY A 44 -11.59 5.54 -8.25
C GLY A 44 -11.05 5.47 -6.81
N ASP A 45 -11.35 4.41 -6.06
CA ASP A 45 -10.89 4.22 -4.68
C ASP A 45 -9.62 3.35 -4.54
N CYS A 46 -9.19 2.67 -5.61
CA CYS A 46 -8.05 1.75 -5.55
C CYS A 46 -6.75 2.43 -5.07
N GLY A 47 -6.48 3.66 -5.51
CA GLY A 47 -5.30 4.42 -5.09
C GLY A 47 -5.34 4.79 -3.61
N PRO A 48 -6.37 5.52 -3.14
CA PRO A 48 -6.51 5.87 -1.73
C PRO A 48 -6.52 4.67 -0.78
N VAL A 49 -7.21 3.57 -1.15
CA VAL A 49 -7.24 2.34 -0.36
C VAL A 49 -5.86 1.67 -0.32
N ALA A 50 -5.13 1.61 -1.43
CA ALA A 50 -3.78 1.03 -1.47
C ALA A 50 -2.81 1.78 -0.54
N ILE A 51 -2.85 3.11 -0.54
CA ILE A 51 -2.02 3.93 0.36
C ILE A 51 -2.43 3.74 1.82
N LYS A 52 -3.73 3.65 2.11
CA LYS A 52 -4.20 3.40 3.48
C LYS A 52 -3.73 2.04 4.00
N PHE A 53 -3.80 0.99 3.19
CA PHE A 53 -3.29 -0.33 3.56
C PHE A 53 -1.78 -0.30 3.82
N LEU A 54 -1.01 0.45 3.01
CA LEU A 54 0.43 0.62 3.21
C LEU A 54 0.74 1.38 4.52
N GLU A 55 -0.03 2.42 4.84
CA GLU A 55 0.08 3.17 6.11
C GLU A 55 -0.20 2.25 7.31
N MET A 56 -1.29 1.48 7.28
CA MET A 56 -1.64 0.55 8.37
C MET A 56 -0.55 -0.51 8.57
N HIS A 57 -0.01 -1.08 7.49
CA HIS A 57 1.08 -2.05 7.56
C HIS A 57 2.40 -1.46 8.08
N SER A 58 2.72 -0.22 7.72
CA SER A 58 4.00 0.41 8.09
C SER A 58 4.01 0.97 9.51
N THR A 59 2.86 1.44 10.00
CA THR A 59 2.73 2.04 11.34
C THR A 59 2.41 1.01 12.43
N GLY A 60 1.97 -0.19 12.06
CA GLY A 60 1.45 -1.18 13.01
C GLY A 60 0.16 -0.73 13.69
N ASN A 61 -0.50 0.32 13.19
CA ASN A 61 -1.75 0.80 13.74
C ASN A 61 -2.90 -0.07 13.23
N GLU A 62 -3.43 -0.90 14.14
CA GLU A 62 -4.48 -1.86 13.84
C GLU A 62 -5.90 -1.24 13.90
N GLN A 63 -6.06 0.07 14.17
CA GLN A 63 -7.38 0.69 14.28
C GLN A 63 -7.58 1.90 13.35
N PRO A 64 -8.61 1.88 12.47
CA PRO A 64 -9.42 0.71 12.11
C PRO A 64 -8.57 -0.37 11.44
N THR A 65 -8.86 -1.64 11.71
CA THR A 65 -8.23 -2.75 10.98
C THR A 65 -8.56 -2.64 9.49
N MET A 66 -7.70 -3.18 8.62
CA MET A 66 -8.00 -3.30 7.20
C MET A 66 -9.31 -4.07 6.93
N ALA A 67 -9.70 -4.98 7.82
CA ALA A 67 -10.96 -5.72 7.75
C ALA A 67 -12.19 -4.88 8.15
N SER A 68 -12.01 -3.88 9.02
CA SER A 68 -13.09 -3.01 9.50
C SER A 68 -13.27 -1.73 8.68
N LEU A 69 -12.52 -1.56 7.58
CA LEU A 69 -12.78 -0.45 6.68
C LEU A 69 -14.16 -0.58 6.04
N THR A 70 -14.80 0.57 5.84
CA THR A 70 -16.10 0.73 5.19
C THR A 70 -15.99 1.82 4.12
N ASP A 71 -16.94 1.87 3.20
CA ASP A 71 -16.99 2.92 2.18
C ASP A 71 -17.05 4.33 2.81
N ASP A 72 -17.72 4.49 3.96
CA ASP A 72 -17.75 5.76 4.69
C ASP A 72 -16.37 6.16 5.22
N LEU A 73 -15.60 5.21 5.75
CA LEU A 73 -14.23 5.45 6.18
C LEU A 73 -13.33 5.81 4.98
N VAL A 74 -13.56 5.19 3.83
CA VAL A 74 -12.89 5.54 2.57
C VAL A 74 -13.18 6.99 2.19
N ASP A 75 -14.43 7.42 2.26
CA ASP A 75 -14.80 8.80 1.95
C ASP A 75 -14.18 9.81 2.93
N ILE A 76 -14.01 9.42 4.20
CA ILE A 76 -13.35 10.25 5.20
C ILE A 76 -11.87 10.42 4.87
N PHE A 77 -11.11 9.33 4.70
CA PHE A 77 -9.67 9.48 4.47
C PHE A 77 -9.35 10.08 3.10
N ARG A 78 -10.21 9.91 2.09
CA ARG A 78 -10.09 10.62 0.80
C ARG A 78 -10.13 12.14 0.98
N LYS A 79 -11.07 12.63 1.80
CA LYS A 79 -11.16 14.06 2.13
C LYS A 79 -9.94 14.52 2.92
N GLN A 80 -9.45 13.70 3.86
CA GLN A 80 -8.25 14.00 4.65
C GLN A 80 -7.02 14.14 3.74
N TYR A 81 -6.75 13.16 2.87
CA TYR A 81 -5.65 13.22 1.92
C TYR A 81 -5.72 14.46 1.03
N GLY A 82 -6.91 14.81 0.53
CA GLY A 82 -7.09 16.03 -0.25
C GLY A 82 -6.74 17.30 0.53
N MET A 83 -7.16 17.39 1.79
CA MET A 83 -6.85 18.52 2.66
C MET A 83 -5.37 18.58 3.06
N GLU A 84 -4.74 17.45 3.31
CA GLU A 84 -3.31 17.35 3.63
C GLU A 84 -2.46 17.80 2.45
N ILE A 85 -2.71 17.27 1.24
CA ILE A 85 -2.02 17.70 0.01
C ILE A 85 -2.18 19.21 -0.20
N TYR A 86 -3.40 19.74 -0.02
CA TYR A 86 -3.63 21.18 -0.13
C TYR A 86 -2.80 21.98 0.88
N LYS A 87 -2.79 21.57 2.15
CA LYS A 87 -2.03 22.26 3.20
C LYS A 87 -0.52 22.20 2.98
N ASP A 88 -0.01 21.06 2.52
CA ASP A 88 1.43 20.83 2.44
C ASP A 88 2.03 21.38 1.13
N TRP A 89 1.27 21.36 0.04
CA TRP A 89 1.79 21.69 -1.29
C TRP A 89 1.19 22.96 -1.88
N VAL A 90 -0.03 23.34 -1.50
CA VAL A 90 -0.73 24.45 -2.14
C VAL A 90 -0.64 25.72 -1.28
N VAL A 91 -0.97 25.66 0.01
CA VAL A 91 -0.90 26.84 0.91
C VAL A 91 0.50 27.47 0.94
N PRO A 92 1.62 26.72 1.03
CA PRO A 92 2.96 27.31 1.08
C PRO A 92 3.37 28.03 -0.21
N LEU A 93 2.69 27.78 -1.34
CA LEU A 93 2.94 28.48 -2.60
C LEU A 93 2.26 29.84 -2.69
N TYR A 94 1.28 30.10 -1.82
CA TYR A 94 0.51 31.36 -1.77
C TYR A 94 0.96 32.30 -0.64
N LEU A 95 1.98 31.92 0.14
CA LEU A 95 2.63 32.74 1.16
C LEU A 95 3.91 33.36 0.61
#